data_AF-A0A497J5T7-F1
#
_entry.id   AF-A0A497J5T7-F1
#
_cell.length_a   1.000
_cell.length_b   1.000
_cell.length_c   1.000
_cell.angle_alpha   90.00
_cell.angle_beta   90.00
_cell.angle_gamma   90.00
#
_symmetry.space_group_name_H-M   'P 1'
#
loop_
_entity.id
_entity.type
_entity.pdbx_description
1 polymer ?
#
loop_
_entity_poly.entity_id
_entity_poly.type
_entity_poly.pdbx_seq_one_letter_code
_entity_poly.pdbx_strand_id
1 'polypeptide(L)' 'KIKTESLRFKARPEIQRKVTWVLPRYVCEVEFLELTKDKKLRAPVFKRLRDDKAPEECSCYEIIS' A
#
# COMPACT_ATOMS: atom_id res chain seq x y z
N LYS A 1 9.23 -0.05 17.64
CA LYS A 1 9.99 -0.62 16.50
C LYS A 1 9.01 -0.92 15.36
N ILE A 2 9.26 -0.43 14.14
CA ILE A 2 8.32 -0.50 13.00
C ILE A 2 8.61 -1.72 12.09
N LYS A 3 9.80 -2.34 12.24
CA LYS A 3 10.23 -3.52 11.47
C LYS A 3 9.43 -4.75 11.88
N THR A 4 8.99 -5.54 10.90
CA THR A 4 8.38 -6.86 11.11
C THR A 4 9.25 -7.94 10.47
N GLU A 5 9.42 -9.06 11.16
CA GLU A 5 10.06 -10.27 10.62
C GLU A 5 9.06 -11.15 9.85
N SER A 6 7.77 -10.97 10.13
CA SER A 6 6.67 -11.70 9.52
C SER A 6 6.07 -10.88 8.37
N LEU A 7 6.29 -11.36 7.13
CA LEU A 7 5.47 -10.93 6.00
C LEU A 7 4.07 -11.52 6.18
N ARG A 8 3.04 -10.67 6.25
CA ARG A 8 1.64 -11.12 6.08
C ARG A 8 1.27 -11.40 4.61
N PHE A 9 2.24 -11.37 3.69
CA PHE A 9 2.02 -11.68 2.29
C PHE A 9 2.11 -13.19 2.06
N LYS A 10 1.13 -13.76 1.33
CA LYS A 10 1.10 -15.19 0.98
C LYS A 10 2.33 -15.64 0.16
N ALA A 11 2.96 -14.72 -0.56
CA ALA A 11 4.20 -14.92 -1.28
C ALA A 11 5.06 -13.66 -1.16
N ARG A 12 6.39 -13.83 -1.08
CA ARG A 12 7.32 -12.71 -1.09
C ARG A 12 7.41 -12.18 -2.53
N PRO A 13 6.99 -10.94 -2.82
CA PRO A 13 7.11 -10.40 -4.16
C PRO A 13 8.60 -10.29 -4.54
N GLU A 14 8.91 -10.58 -5.80
CA GLU A 14 10.23 -10.36 -6.36
C GLU A 14 10.47 -8.85 -6.47
N ILE A 15 11.25 -8.32 -5.54
CA ILE A 15 11.63 -6.91 -5.50
C ILE A 15 13.14 -6.84 -5.70
N GLN A 16 13.57 -6.28 -6.83
CA GLN A 16 14.99 -6.15 -7.20
C GLN A 16 15.74 -5.12 -6.33
N ARG A 17 15.01 -4.27 -5.60
CA ARG A 17 15.54 -3.17 -4.79
C ARG A 17 15.48 -3.50 -3.30
N LYS A 18 16.42 -2.94 -2.52
CA LYS A 18 16.46 -3.16 -1.06
C LYS A 18 15.19 -2.57 -0.43
N VAL A 19 14.39 -3.43 0.20
CA VAL A 19 13.17 -3.04 0.89
C VAL A 19 13.23 -3.42 2.37
N THR A 20 12.57 -2.62 3.20
CA THR A 20 12.37 -2.94 4.62
C THR A 20 10.90 -3.24 4.84
N TRP A 21 10.60 -4.44 5.33
CA TRP A 21 9.23 -4.82 5.68
C TRP A 21 8.83 -4.18 7.01
N VAL A 22 7.63 -3.60 7.04
CA VAL A 22 7.08 -2.88 8.18
C VAL A 22 5.69 -3.38 8.51
N LEU A 23 5.26 -3.20 9.76
CA LEU A 23 3.87 -3.44 10.14
C LEU A 23 2.94 -2.44 9.43
N PRO A 24 1.77 -2.87 8.91
CA PRO A 24 0.82 -1.98 8.25
C PRO A 24 0.12 -1.11 9.29
N ARG A 25 0.73 0.03 9.63
CA ARG A 25 0.23 0.98 10.63
C ARG A 25 -0.08 2.36 10.07
N TYR A 26 0.48 2.69 8.92
CA TYR A 26 0.38 4.03 8.34
C TYR A 26 -0.53 3.98 7.12
N VAL A 27 -1.43 4.95 7.05
CA VAL A 27 -2.26 5.22 5.88
C VAL A 27 -1.70 6.43 5.17
N CYS A 28 -1.74 6.42 3.84
CA CYS A 28 -1.34 7.56 3.02
C CYS A 28 -2.34 7.80 1.90
N GLU A 29 -2.38 9.03 1.44
CA GLU A 29 -3.11 9.44 0.27
C GLU A 29 -2.17 9.52 -0.92
N VAL A 30 -2.60 8.95 -2.04
CA VAL A 30 -1.84 8.91 -3.29
C VAL A 30 -2.74 9.33 -4.44
N GLU A 31 -2.14 9.98 -5.43
CA GLU A 31 -2.75 10.27 -6.72
C GLU A 31 -2.15 9.31 -7.76
N PHE A 32 -2.94 8.83 -8.71
CA PHE A 32 -2.47 7.85 -9.71
C PHE A 32 -3.20 8.05 -11.04
N LEU A 33 -2.60 7.57 -12.13
CA LEU A 33 -3.17 7.76 -13.47
C LEU A 33 -4.26 6.74 -13.80
N GLU A 34 -4.06 5.48 -13.40
CA GLU A 34 -4.94 4.36 -13.74
C GLU A 34 -4.80 3.24 -12.69
N LEU A 35 -5.89 2.54 -12.39
CA LEU A 35 -5.87 1.25 -11.71
C LEU A 35 -5.77 0.14 -12.77
N THR A 36 -4.66 -0.58 -12.82
CA THR A 36 -4.47 -1.64 -13.82
C THR A 36 -5.40 -2.82 -13.58
N LYS A 37 -5.61 -3.68 -14.59
CA LYS A 37 -6.38 -4.94 -14.47
C LYS A 37 -5.88 -5.84 -13.33
N ASP A 38 -4.58 -5.77 -13.02
CA ASP A 38 -3.95 -6.50 -11.92
C ASP A 38 -4.10 -5.81 -10.54
N LYS A 39 -4.96 -4.78 -10.45
CA LYS A 39 -5.21 -3.97 -9.25
C LYS A 39 -3.96 -3.27 -8.71
N LYS A 40 -3.09 -2.79 -9.60
CA LYS A 40 -1.92 -1.97 -9.27
C LYS A 40 -2.15 -0.51 -9.68
N LEU A 41 -1.62 0.43 -8.90
CA LEU A 41 -1.68 1.85 -9.23
C LEU A 41 -0.59 2.19 -10.25
N ARG A 42 -0.96 2.80 -11.38
CA ARG A 42 -0.01 3.29 -12.39
C ARG A 42 0.47 4.69 -12.06
N ALA A 43 1.79 4.85 -12.00
CA ALA A 43 2.47 6.11 -11.67
C ALA A 43 1.91 6.79 -10.40
N PRO A 44 1.89 6.10 -9.24
CA PRO A 44 1.37 6.68 -8.01
C PRO A 44 2.31 7.78 -7.49
N VAL A 45 1.73 8.90 -7.10
CA VAL A 45 2.40 10.04 -6.48
C VAL A 45 1.91 10.18 -5.05
N PHE A 46 2.84 10.20 -4.10
CA PHE A 46 2.54 10.44 -2.70
C PHE A 46 2.02 11.87 -2.50
N LYS A 47 0.90 12.01 -1.79
CA LYS A 47 0.33 13.32 -1.43
C LYS A 47 0.60 13.65 0.02
N ARG A 48 0.15 12.78 0.94
CA ARG A 48 0.29 12.98 2.39
C ARG A 48 0.10 11.69 3.19
N LEU A 49 0.55 11.71 4.44
CA LEU A 49 0.12 10.72 5.44
C LEU A 49 -1.29 11.07 5.93
N ARG A 50 -2.04 10.05 6.33
CA ARG A 50 -3.38 10.13 6.89
C ARG A 50 -3.35 9.51 8.28
N ASP A 51 -3.15 10.35 9.28
CA ASP A 51 -3.22 10.00 10.70
C ASP A 51 -4.67 9.94 11.20
N ASP A 52 -5.59 10.51 10.44
CA ASP A 52 -7.04 10.50 10.66
C ASP A 52 -7.74 9.19 10.26
N LYS A 53 -7.03 8.23 9.64
CA LYS A 53 -7.59 6.95 9.18
C LYS A 53 -6.81 5.75 9.69
N ALA A 54 -7.53 4.72 10.11
CA ALA A 54 -6.96 3.43 10.46
C ALA A 54 -6.69 2.56 9.21
N PRO A 55 -5.67 1.69 9.22
CA PRO A 55 -5.40 0.75 8.12
C PRO A 55 -6.59 -0.13 7.73
N GLU A 56 -7.44 -0.48 8.69
CA GLU A 56 -8.64 -1.31 8.51
C GLU A 56 -9.73 -0.60 7.70
N GLU A 57 -9.72 0.73 7.64
CA GLU A 57 -10.64 1.54 6.85
C GLU A 57 -10.26 1.60 5.36
N CYS A 58 -9.06 1.14 5.00
CA CYS A 58 -8.60 1.10 3.61
C CYS A 58 -9.20 -0.11 2.88
N SER A 59 -10.43 0.01 2.37
CA SER A 59 -11.06 -1.03 1.56
C SER A 59 -10.68 -0.90 0.08
N CYS A 60 -10.47 -2.04 -0.58
CA CYS A 60 -10.09 -2.09 -2.00
C CYS A 60 -11.29 -2.22 -2.96
N TYR A 61 -12.52 -2.07 -2.46
CA TYR A 61 -13.73 -2.45 -3.19
C TYR A 61 -14.45 -1.31 -3.92
N GLU A 62 -14.11 -0.04 -3.66
CA GLU A 62 -14.92 1.09 -4.15
C GLU A 62 -14.34 1.87 -5.35
N ILE A 63 -13.18 1.47 -5.91
CA ILE A 63 -12.62 2.13 -7.11
C ILE A 63 -13.23 1.56 -8.41
N ILE A 64 -14.53 1.25 -8.41
CA ILE A 64 -15.28 0.89 -9.62
C ILE A 64 -16.52 1.78 -9.67
N SER A 65 -16.40 2.90 -10.38
CA SER A 65 -17.51 3.60 -11.04
C SER A 65 -16.92 4.28 -12.28
#